data_AF-A0A8J8C8Z0-F1
#
_entry.id   AF-A0A8J8C8Z0-F1
#
_cell.length_a   1.000
_cell.length_b   1.000
_cell.length_c   1.000
_cell.angle_alpha   90.00
_cell.angle_beta   90.00
_cell.angle_gamma   90.00
#
_symmetry.space_group_name_H-M   'P 1'
#
loop_
_entity.id
_entity.type
_entity.pdbx_description
1 polymer ?
#
loop_
_entity_poly.entity_id
_entity_poly.type
_entity_poly.pdbx_seq_one_letter_code
_entity_poly.pdbx_strand_id
1 'polypeptide(L)'
;MLTDSWSSSLETVMTPMTVPAWGSFATGKRSGKHGCYDFVVPDGSLTDLRPVSGNDLTADTFYKVLAEEDQNVALINLPTTCPSRLSGDDGNIVITRGDNFVNPSELVDEISALEDYKLSPTKAEKSEREYLNHIRDLESTRFDCGRQIYDRKEWDLFLSYQWNRLDST
;
A
#
# COMPACT_ATOMS: atom_id res chain seq x y z
N MET A 1 28.93 2.57 0.08
CA MET A 1 28.62 4.01 0.14
C MET A 1 28.00 4.40 -1.18
N LEU A 2 26.76 4.88 -1.20
CA LEU A 2 26.15 5.47 -2.41
C LEU A 2 26.67 6.91 -2.52
N THR A 3 27.63 7.15 -3.41
CA THR A 3 28.36 8.43 -3.50
C THR A 3 27.76 9.42 -4.49
N ASP A 4 26.85 8.98 -5.36
CA ASP A 4 26.12 9.83 -6.30
C ASP A 4 24.63 9.83 -5.94
N SER A 5 24.17 10.88 -5.28
CA SER A 5 22.75 11.07 -4.96
C SER A 5 22.25 12.39 -5.55
N TRP A 6 20.99 12.38 -5.98
CA TRP A 6 20.31 13.56 -6.51
C TRP A 6 19.16 13.92 -5.58
N SER A 7 18.97 15.22 -5.34
CA SER A 7 17.83 15.75 -4.61
C SER A 7 17.21 16.91 -5.38
N SER A 8 15.88 16.99 -5.34
CA SER A 8 15.11 18.07 -5.95
C SER A 8 13.83 18.31 -5.16
N SER A 9 13.28 19.51 -5.29
CA SER A 9 11.95 19.82 -4.74
C SER A 9 10.88 19.35 -5.72
N LEU A 10 9.90 18.61 -5.22
CA LEU A 10 8.75 18.13 -6.00
C LEU A 10 7.48 18.85 -5.53
N GLU A 11 6.63 19.23 -6.49
CA GLU A 11 5.30 19.73 -6.20
C GLU A 11 4.32 18.56 -6.04
N THR A 12 3.45 18.67 -5.04
CA THR A 12 2.37 17.70 -4.82
C THR A 12 1.20 17.92 -5.80
N VAL A 13 0.20 17.07 -5.71
CA VAL A 13 -1.06 17.20 -6.46
C VAL A 13 -1.89 18.38 -5.95
N MET A 14 -2.74 18.94 -6.82
CA MET A 14 -3.61 20.09 -6.50
C MET A 14 -4.51 19.84 -5.28
N THR A 15 -4.98 18.61 -5.09
CA THR A 15 -5.74 18.20 -3.91
C THR A 15 -4.79 17.37 -3.04
N PRO A 16 -4.07 17.97 -2.06
CA PRO A 16 -3.00 17.30 -1.32
C PRO A 16 -3.55 16.33 -0.25
N MET A 17 -4.37 15.37 -0.68
CA MET A 17 -4.87 14.27 0.12
C MET A 17 -4.17 12.97 -0.29
N THR A 18 -4.12 12.00 0.62
CA THR A 18 -3.44 10.71 0.42
C THR A 18 -3.91 10.01 -0.85
N VAL A 19 -5.23 9.83 -1.03
CA VAL A 19 -5.79 9.11 -2.18
C VAL A 19 -5.44 9.75 -3.53
N PRO A 20 -5.68 11.05 -3.79
CA PRO A 20 -5.28 11.66 -5.06
C PRO A 20 -3.77 11.67 -5.27
N ALA A 21 -2.97 11.88 -4.22
CA ALA A 21 -1.50 11.85 -4.34
C ALA A 21 -0.99 10.46 -4.73
N TRP A 22 -1.48 9.40 -4.09
CA TRP A 22 -1.09 8.01 -4.41
C TRP A 22 -1.61 7.55 -5.76
N GLY A 23 -2.82 7.97 -6.16
CA GLY A 23 -3.32 7.73 -7.52
C GLY A 23 -2.45 8.41 -8.59
N SER A 24 -1.99 9.63 -8.33
CA SER A 24 -1.07 10.35 -9.23
C SER A 24 0.31 9.72 -9.27
N PHE A 25 0.86 9.31 -8.12
CA PHE A 25 2.11 8.54 -8.04
C PHE A 25 2.02 7.24 -8.85
N ALA A 26 0.94 6.48 -8.67
CA ALA A 26 0.76 5.18 -9.30
C ALA A 26 0.57 5.28 -10.82
N THR A 27 -0.05 6.35 -11.33
CA THR A 27 -0.46 6.45 -12.76
C THR A 27 0.34 7.47 -13.57
N GLY A 28 1.10 8.35 -12.91
CA GLY A 28 1.73 9.52 -13.55
C GLY A 28 0.72 10.52 -14.14
N LYS A 29 -0.56 10.44 -13.74
CA LYS A 29 -1.64 11.32 -14.21
C LYS A 29 -2.13 12.22 -13.09
N ARG A 30 -2.85 13.30 -13.44
CA ARG A 30 -3.57 14.15 -12.46
C ARG A 30 -4.89 13.50 -12.03
N SER A 31 -5.48 13.94 -10.92
CA SER A 31 -6.78 13.45 -10.41
C SER A 31 -7.89 13.46 -11.45
N GLY A 32 -7.93 14.49 -12.30
CA GLY A 32 -8.81 14.61 -13.47
C GLY A 32 -8.77 13.44 -14.45
N LYS A 33 -7.69 12.65 -14.44
CA LYS A 33 -7.41 11.57 -15.39
C LYS A 33 -7.36 10.19 -14.76
N HIS A 34 -6.98 10.06 -13.49
CA HIS A 34 -7.02 8.77 -12.78
C HIS A 34 -8.30 8.57 -11.97
N GLY A 35 -9.12 9.62 -11.75
CA GLY A 35 -10.48 9.51 -11.22
C GLY A 35 -10.62 9.57 -9.69
N CYS A 36 -9.52 9.56 -8.94
CA CYS A 36 -9.54 9.60 -7.48
C CYS A 36 -9.32 11.02 -6.96
N TYR A 37 -10.31 11.58 -6.24
CA TYR A 37 -10.30 12.96 -5.75
C TYR A 37 -10.36 13.09 -4.23
N ASP A 38 -10.90 12.08 -3.54
CA ASP A 38 -11.12 12.06 -2.09
C ASP A 38 -11.01 10.61 -1.58
N PHE A 39 -11.13 10.39 -0.28
CA PHE A 39 -11.16 9.07 0.35
C PHE A 39 -12.46 8.30 0.09
N VAL A 40 -13.52 8.99 -0.31
CA VAL A 40 -14.84 8.40 -0.55
C VAL A 40 -15.40 8.81 -1.91
N VAL A 41 -16.22 7.94 -2.48
CA VAL A 41 -16.95 8.17 -3.73
C VAL A 41 -18.42 7.78 -3.56
N PRO A 42 -19.34 8.42 -4.30
CA PRO A 42 -20.75 8.03 -4.33
C PRO A 42 -20.94 6.56 -4.72
N ASP A 43 -21.84 5.88 -4.01
CA ASP A 43 -22.26 4.50 -4.28
C ASP A 43 -23.76 4.48 -4.59
N GLY A 44 -24.13 4.51 -5.87
CA GLY A 44 -25.52 4.58 -6.31
C GLY A 44 -26.25 5.91 -6.07
N SER A 45 -25.88 6.72 -5.07
CA SER A 45 -26.44 8.04 -4.80
C SER A 45 -25.42 9.02 -4.21
N LEU A 46 -25.67 10.34 -4.28
CA LEU A 46 -24.76 11.36 -3.71
C LEU A 46 -24.69 11.36 -2.18
N THR A 47 -25.64 10.73 -1.50
CA THR A 47 -25.68 10.63 -0.04
C THR A 47 -25.11 9.31 0.48
N ASP A 48 -24.95 8.33 -0.40
CA ASP A 48 -24.37 7.03 -0.05
C ASP A 48 -22.91 7.03 -0.52
N LEU A 49 -21.99 6.89 0.42
CA LEU A 49 -20.56 7.09 0.19
C LEU A 49 -19.81 5.83 0.61
N ARG A 50 -18.95 5.34 -0.28
CA ARG A 50 -18.04 4.23 -0.01
C ARG A 50 -16.58 4.67 -0.08
N PRO A 51 -15.66 3.98 0.61
CA PRO A 51 -14.23 4.21 0.41
C PRO A 51 -13.80 4.00 -1.04
N VAL A 52 -12.80 4.79 -1.47
CA VAL A 52 -12.10 4.57 -2.74
C VAL A 52 -11.33 3.26 -2.69
N SER A 53 -11.41 2.51 -3.78
CA SER A 53 -10.76 1.23 -4.02
C SER A 53 -9.79 1.32 -5.20
N GLY A 54 -8.98 0.29 -5.41
CA GLY A 54 -8.11 0.16 -6.59
C GLY A 54 -8.90 0.14 -7.91
N ASN A 55 -10.17 -0.30 -7.89
CA ASN A 55 -11.04 -0.31 -9.07
C ASN A 55 -11.48 1.09 -9.51
N ASP A 56 -11.37 2.10 -8.65
CA ASP A 56 -11.74 3.47 -8.99
C ASP A 56 -10.65 4.20 -9.81
N LEU A 57 -9.45 3.61 -9.91
CA LEU A 57 -8.40 4.11 -10.79
C LEU A 57 -8.74 3.82 -12.25
N THR A 58 -9.03 4.88 -13.01
CA THR A 58 -9.39 4.80 -14.44
C THR A 58 -8.19 4.75 -15.38
N ALA A 59 -6.99 5.03 -14.89
CA ALA A 59 -5.75 4.95 -15.63
C ALA A 59 -4.93 3.74 -15.17
N ASP A 60 -4.09 3.20 -16.07
CA ASP A 60 -3.16 2.14 -15.71
C ASP A 60 -2.05 2.67 -14.82
N THR A 61 -1.66 1.85 -13.85
CA THR A 61 -0.58 2.14 -12.92
C THR A 61 0.73 1.63 -13.49
N PHE A 62 1.86 2.30 -13.21
CA PHE A 62 3.15 1.87 -13.75
C PHE A 62 3.51 0.45 -13.30
N TYR A 63 3.13 0.07 -12.07
CA TYR A 63 3.33 -1.29 -11.56
C TYR A 63 2.45 -2.33 -12.26
N LYS A 64 1.26 -1.96 -12.75
CA LYS A 64 0.44 -2.83 -13.58
C LYS A 64 1.11 -3.06 -14.93
N VAL A 65 1.62 -1.99 -15.56
CA VAL A 65 2.33 -2.08 -16.84
C VAL A 65 3.57 -2.97 -16.71
N LEU A 66 4.34 -2.85 -15.61
CA LEU A 66 5.48 -3.73 -15.35
C LEU A 66 5.05 -5.20 -15.22
N ALA A 67 3.99 -5.47 -14.46
CA ALA A 67 3.47 -6.83 -14.30
C ALA A 67 2.96 -7.45 -15.62
N GLU A 68 2.35 -6.65 -16.51
CA GLU A 68 1.92 -7.09 -17.84
C GLU A 68 3.09 -7.41 -18.78
N GLU A 69 4.31 -6.94 -18.46
CA GLU A 69 5.57 -7.22 -19.17
C GLU A 69 6.41 -8.28 -18.43
N ASP A 70 5.75 -9.17 -17.67
CA ASP A 70 6.35 -10.29 -16.93
C ASP A 70 7.43 -9.86 -15.91
N GLN A 71 7.40 -8.61 -15.43
CA GLN A 71 8.32 -8.11 -14.40
C GLN A 71 7.83 -8.49 -12.99
N ASN A 72 8.77 -8.77 -12.09
CA ASN A 72 8.48 -9.14 -10.71
C ASN A 72 8.16 -7.90 -9.87
N VAL A 73 6.90 -7.77 -9.41
CA VAL A 73 6.43 -6.63 -8.62
C VAL A 73 5.90 -7.01 -7.24
N ALA A 74 6.43 -6.37 -6.20
CA ALA A 74 5.93 -6.44 -4.82
C ALA A 74 5.40 -5.08 -4.36
N LEU A 75 4.15 -5.05 -3.89
CA LEU A 75 3.51 -3.88 -3.31
C LEU A 75 3.04 -4.21 -1.88
N ILE A 76 3.59 -3.52 -0.89
CA ILE A 76 3.23 -3.69 0.52
C ILE A 76 2.65 -2.36 1.03
N ASN A 77 1.41 -2.42 1.52
CA ASN A 77 0.67 -1.33 2.17
C ASN A 77 0.47 -0.07 1.33
N LEU A 78 0.58 -0.17 0.01
CA LEU A 78 0.44 0.99 -0.87
C LEU A 78 -1.04 1.42 -0.94
N PRO A 79 -1.40 2.68 -0.68
CA PRO A 79 -2.79 3.13 -0.77
C PRO A 79 -3.37 2.95 -2.18
N THR A 80 -4.70 2.83 -2.28
CA THR A 80 -5.43 2.68 -3.57
C THR A 80 -5.07 1.43 -4.37
N THR A 81 -4.53 0.38 -3.72
CA THR A 81 -4.19 -0.90 -4.37
C THR A 81 -5.16 -2.04 -4.11
N CYS A 82 -6.15 -1.87 -3.22
CA CYS A 82 -7.13 -2.92 -2.92
C CYS A 82 -8.47 -2.67 -3.61
N PRO A 83 -9.03 -3.61 -4.38
CA PRO A 83 -8.42 -4.89 -4.77
C PRO A 83 -7.25 -4.68 -5.75
N SER A 84 -6.29 -5.60 -5.74
CA SER A 84 -5.13 -5.55 -6.64
C SER A 84 -5.59 -5.59 -8.09
N ARG A 85 -5.02 -4.71 -8.92
CA ARG A 85 -5.14 -4.76 -10.38
C ARG A 85 -4.00 -5.56 -11.03
N LEU A 86 -3.10 -6.14 -10.23
CA LEU A 86 -2.08 -7.09 -10.68
C LEU A 86 -2.68 -8.49 -10.76
N SER A 87 -2.48 -9.18 -11.89
CA SER A 87 -2.79 -10.61 -12.04
C SER A 87 -1.97 -11.41 -11.01
N GLY A 88 -2.65 -12.27 -10.26
CA GLY A 88 -2.10 -12.98 -9.09
C GLY A 88 -1.23 -14.20 -9.40
N ASP A 89 -1.15 -14.64 -10.67
CA ASP A 89 -0.58 -15.95 -10.98
C ASP A 89 0.93 -15.91 -11.33
N ASP A 90 1.46 -14.75 -11.74
CA ASP A 90 2.85 -14.62 -12.22
C ASP A 90 3.80 -14.04 -11.16
N GLY A 91 3.54 -14.35 -9.88
CA GLY A 91 4.45 -14.05 -8.77
C GLY A 91 4.37 -12.63 -8.21
N ASN A 92 3.44 -11.79 -8.64
CA ASN A 92 3.26 -10.47 -8.03
C ASN A 92 2.67 -10.57 -6.63
N ILE A 93 3.19 -9.78 -5.70
CA ILE A 93 2.74 -9.80 -4.30
C ILE A 93 2.09 -8.48 -3.96
N VAL A 94 0.85 -8.55 -3.46
CA VAL A 94 0.15 -7.38 -2.93
C VAL A 94 -0.31 -7.66 -1.52
N ILE A 95 0.18 -6.85 -0.58
CA ILE A 95 -0.31 -6.80 0.80
C ILE A 95 -0.97 -5.45 1.02
N THR A 96 -2.28 -5.42 1.33
CA THR A 96 -3.05 -4.18 1.35
C THR A 96 -4.32 -4.29 2.20
N ARG A 97 -5.00 -3.21 2.59
CA ARG A 97 -6.17 -3.29 3.51
C ARG A 97 -7.38 -3.99 2.87
N GLY A 98 -8.05 -4.89 3.60
CA GLY A 98 -9.32 -5.51 3.19
C GLY A 98 -9.47 -6.96 3.68
N ASP A 99 -10.56 -7.64 3.29
CA ASP A 99 -10.79 -9.06 3.64
C ASP A 99 -9.80 -10.00 2.93
N ASN A 100 -9.30 -9.61 1.75
CA ASN A 100 -8.27 -10.31 0.98
C ASN A 100 -6.97 -9.49 0.96
N PHE A 101 -6.40 -9.29 2.16
CA PHE A 101 -5.26 -8.38 2.34
C PHE A 101 -3.93 -8.91 1.82
N VAL A 102 -3.85 -10.17 1.39
CA VAL A 102 -2.66 -10.81 0.81
C VAL A 102 -3.06 -11.46 -0.52
N ASN A 103 -2.31 -11.17 -1.58
CA ASN A 103 -2.46 -11.79 -2.90
C ASN A 103 -1.07 -12.15 -3.47
N PRO A 104 -0.83 -13.41 -3.89
CA PRO A 104 -1.70 -14.59 -3.72
C PRO A 104 -1.94 -14.97 -2.25
N SER A 105 -3.10 -15.56 -1.94
CA SER A 105 -3.52 -15.86 -0.56
C SER A 105 -2.65 -16.93 0.13
N GLU A 106 -2.05 -17.81 -0.66
CA GLU A 106 -1.18 -18.91 -0.25
C GLU A 106 0.09 -18.41 0.47
N LEU A 107 0.47 -17.15 0.27
CA LEU A 107 1.61 -16.53 0.95
C LEU A 107 1.47 -16.51 2.47
N VAL A 108 0.23 -16.53 2.99
CA VAL A 108 -0.01 -16.58 4.43
C VAL A 108 0.58 -17.84 5.05
N ASP A 109 0.55 -18.98 4.34
CA ASP A 109 1.11 -20.24 4.82
C ASP A 109 2.64 -20.30 4.71
N GLU A 110 3.22 -19.49 3.80
CA GLU A 110 4.66 -19.50 3.52
C GLU A 110 5.45 -18.46 4.31
N ILE A 111 4.80 -17.38 4.74
CA ILE A 111 5.43 -16.27 5.47
C ILE A 111 4.83 -16.22 6.87
N SER A 112 5.50 -16.84 7.83
CA SER A 112 5.04 -16.94 9.22
C SER A 112 4.74 -15.57 9.85
N ALA A 113 5.48 -14.53 9.46
CA ALA A 113 5.26 -13.19 9.98
C ALA A 113 3.92 -12.56 9.52
N LEU A 114 3.25 -13.11 8.49
CA LEU A 114 1.93 -12.67 8.05
C LEU A 114 0.82 -13.05 9.04
N GLU A 115 1.00 -14.09 9.85
CA GLU A 115 0.02 -14.49 10.87
C GLU A 115 -0.23 -13.37 11.89
N ASP A 116 0.83 -12.67 12.29
CA ASP A 116 0.79 -11.56 13.25
C ASP A 116 0.70 -10.18 12.58
N TYR A 117 0.62 -10.12 11.25
CA TYR A 117 0.69 -8.86 10.52
C TYR A 117 -0.54 -8.00 10.73
N LYS A 118 -0.32 -6.72 11.07
CA LYS A 118 -1.40 -5.73 11.19
C LYS A 118 -1.10 -4.45 10.41
N LEU A 119 -2.15 -3.91 9.81
CA LEU A 119 -2.11 -2.64 9.05
C LEU A 119 -2.14 -1.39 9.93
N SER A 120 -2.50 -1.53 11.20
CA SER A 120 -2.41 -0.45 12.17
C SER A 120 -2.31 -1.00 13.58
N PRO A 121 -1.63 -0.27 14.50
CA PRO A 121 -1.61 -0.64 15.91
C PRO A 121 -3.03 -0.61 16.48
N THR A 122 -3.32 -1.52 17.41
CA THR A 122 -4.57 -1.50 18.15
C THR A 122 -4.42 -0.60 19.37
N LYS A 123 -5.09 0.55 19.36
CA LYS A 123 -5.15 1.54 20.46
C LYS A 123 -6.08 1.08 21.60
N ALA A 124 -6.04 -0.19 21.99
CA ALA A 124 -6.73 -0.65 23.20
C ALA A 124 -6.37 0.25 24.40
N GLU A 125 -7.10 0.17 25.52
CA GLU A 125 -6.84 0.93 26.76
C GLU A 125 -5.43 0.65 27.34
N LYS A 126 -4.42 1.17 26.67
CA LYS A 126 -2.99 0.98 26.89
C LYS A 126 -2.43 2.30 27.38
N SER A 127 -1.51 2.23 28.33
CA SER A 127 -0.67 3.38 28.64
C SER A 127 0.14 3.81 27.42
N GLU A 128 0.61 5.06 27.39
CA GLU A 128 1.45 5.59 26.32
C GLU A 128 2.67 4.68 26.05
N ARG A 129 3.32 4.19 27.11
CA ARG A 129 4.48 3.30 27.00
C ARG A 129 4.13 1.93 26.42
N GLU A 130 2.99 1.36 26.80
CA GLU A 130 2.49 0.11 26.20
C GLU A 130 2.10 0.30 24.73
N TYR A 131 1.54 1.45 24.38
CA TYR A 131 1.24 1.79 22.99
C TYR A 131 2.53 1.93 22.15
N LEU A 132 3.56 2.61 22.66
CA LEU A 132 4.86 2.73 22.00
C LEU A 132 5.55 1.38 21.79
N ASN A 133 5.54 0.50 22.79
CA ASN A 133 6.06 -0.86 22.64
C ASN A 133 5.27 -1.63 21.57
N HIS A 134 3.95 -1.50 21.57
CA HIS A 134 3.10 -2.14 20.58
C HIS A 134 3.39 -1.66 19.14
N ILE A 135 3.67 -0.36 18.94
CA ILE A 135 4.11 0.15 17.63
C ILE A 135 5.46 -0.46 17.23
N ARG A 136 6.41 -0.57 18.16
CA ARG A 136 7.73 -1.16 17.87
C ARG A 136 7.61 -2.63 17.47
N ASP A 137 6.83 -3.39 18.21
CA ASP A 137 6.59 -4.80 17.90
C ASP A 137 5.93 -4.93 16.51
N LEU A 138 4.94 -4.09 16.22
CA LEU A 138 4.27 -4.06 14.93
C LEU A 138 5.21 -3.72 13.77
N GLU A 139 6.06 -2.71 13.94
CA GLU A 139 7.06 -2.34 12.94
C GLU A 139 8.11 -3.45 12.74
N SER A 140 8.48 -4.17 13.81
CA SER A 140 9.34 -5.34 13.69
C SER A 140 8.68 -6.43 12.84
N THR A 141 7.42 -6.79 13.13
CA THR A 141 6.68 -7.78 12.34
C THR A 141 6.55 -7.36 10.88
N ARG A 142 6.26 -6.07 10.61
CA ARG A 142 6.16 -5.54 9.24
C ARG A 142 7.49 -5.59 8.50
N PHE A 143 8.58 -5.25 9.18
CA PHE A 143 9.91 -5.32 8.62
C PHE A 143 10.30 -6.78 8.32
N ASP A 144 10.05 -7.71 9.24
CA ASP A 144 10.33 -9.13 9.03
C ASP A 144 9.48 -9.72 7.89
N CYS A 145 8.21 -9.32 7.74
CA CYS A 145 7.40 -9.66 6.57
C CYS A 145 8.03 -9.12 5.29
N GLY A 146 8.35 -7.82 5.26
CA GLY A 146 8.96 -7.18 4.09
C GLY A 146 10.26 -7.85 3.69
N ARG A 147 11.11 -8.21 4.66
CA ARG A 147 12.37 -8.94 4.42
C ARG A 147 12.12 -10.32 3.85
N GLN A 148 11.23 -11.11 4.46
CA GLN A 148 10.91 -12.45 3.95
C GLN A 148 10.37 -12.40 2.52
N ILE A 149 9.54 -11.41 2.19
CA ILE A 149 9.04 -11.22 0.81
C ILE A 149 10.18 -10.81 -0.13
N TYR A 150 11.03 -9.89 0.31
CA TYR A 150 12.18 -9.43 -0.46
C TYR A 150 13.15 -10.57 -0.80
N ASP A 151 13.45 -11.44 0.16
CA ASP A 151 14.42 -12.54 0.00
C ASP A 151 13.89 -13.72 -0.85
N ARG A 152 12.59 -13.77 -1.17
CA ARG A 152 11.99 -14.87 -1.95
C ARG A 152 12.43 -14.91 -3.40
N LYS A 153 12.71 -13.75 -4.00
CA LYS A 153 13.10 -13.62 -5.40
C LYS A 153 13.74 -12.28 -5.69
N GLU A 154 14.31 -12.16 -6.88
CA GLU A 154 14.73 -10.88 -7.40
C GLU A 154 13.50 -10.09 -7.86
N TRP A 155 13.40 -8.84 -7.42
CA TRP A 155 12.28 -7.94 -7.71
C TRP A 155 12.72 -6.83 -8.65
N ASP A 156 11.99 -6.63 -9.73
CA ASP A 156 12.16 -5.47 -10.62
C ASP A 156 11.57 -4.21 -9.99
N LEU A 157 10.52 -4.39 -9.18
CA LEU A 157 9.93 -3.34 -8.35
C LEU A 157 9.52 -3.89 -6.99
N PHE A 158 10.07 -3.29 -5.93
CA PHE A 158 9.67 -3.56 -4.55
C PHE A 158 9.29 -2.25 -3.86
N LEU A 159 8.00 -2.07 -3.56
CA LEU A 159 7.48 -0.90 -2.86
C LEU A 159 6.84 -1.30 -1.55
N SER A 160 7.30 -0.71 -0.46
CA SER A 160 6.72 -0.85 0.86
C SER A 160 6.44 0.52 1.45
N TYR A 161 5.18 0.76 1.82
CA TYR A 161 4.76 2.00 2.46
C TYR A 161 4.26 1.70 3.88
N GLN A 162 4.97 2.18 4.89
CA GLN A 162 4.55 2.03 6.27
C GLN A 162 4.09 3.37 6.83
N TRP A 163 2.98 3.36 7.54
CA TRP A 163 2.54 4.50 8.32
C TRP A 163 2.04 4.03 9.68
N ASN A 164 2.23 4.90 10.67
CA ASN A 164 1.62 4.76 11.98
C ASN A 164 0.89 6.04 12.31
N ARG A 165 -0.31 5.89 12.84
CA ARG A 165 -1.07 7.02 13.35
C ARG A 165 -0.70 7.21 14.82
N LEU A 166 0.09 8.25 15.08
CA LEU A 166 0.32 8.74 16.42
C LEU A 166 -0.83 9.69 16.75
N ASP A 167 -2.01 9.15 17.08
CA ASP A 167 -3.07 9.99 17.62
C ASP A 167 -2.68 10.41 19.04
N SER A 168 -1.98 11.54 19.17
CA SER A 168 -2.10 12.38 20.35
C SER A 168 -3.57 12.79 20.44
N THR A 169 -4.25 12.32 21.48
CA THR A 169 -5.52 12.89 21.94
C THR A 169 -5.46 14.41 21.94
#